data_AF-U6R7E7-F1
#
_entry.id   AF-U6R7E7-F1
#
_cell.length_a   1.000
_cell.length_b   1.000
_cell.length_c   1.000
_cell.angle_alpha   90.00
_cell.angle_beta   90.00
_cell.angle_gamma   90.00
#
_symmetry.space_group_name_H-M   'P 1'
#
loop_
_entity.id
_entity.type
_entity.pdbx_description
1 polymer ?
#
loop_
_entity_poly.entity_id
_entity_poly.type
_entity_poly.pdbx_seq_one_letter_code
_entity_poly.pdbx_strand_id
1 'polypeptide(L)'
;MKSFEFTSYQSTLIDAMRKHEEEIRDIRMMKHFIHEELVDSLPFHEGDLAEITCKDCITGEVFIEKGVIDLVSIHEKEKDVTGLYYPLRKNGKPSKKLRHLSGSIIAVNVIQKGGQNGNA
;
A
#
# COMPACT_ATOMS: atom_id res chain seq x y z
N MET A 1 -49.30 -1.36 8.72
CA MET A 1 -48.11 -0.75 8.08
C MET A 1 -48.49 -0.39 6.65
N LYS A 2 -48.39 0.87 6.22
CA LYS A 2 -48.67 1.22 4.81
C LYS A 2 -47.48 0.76 3.96
N SER A 3 -47.67 -0.19 3.06
CA SER A 3 -46.70 -0.52 2.02
C SER A 3 -46.73 0.60 0.98
N PHE A 4 -45.58 1.22 0.74
CA PHE A 4 -45.41 2.12 -0.39
C PHE A 4 -44.95 1.29 -1.58
N GLU A 5 -45.70 1.33 -2.68
CA GLU A 5 -45.28 0.73 -3.95
C GLU A 5 -44.58 1.80 -4.79
N PHE A 6 -43.38 1.46 -5.26
CA PHE A 6 -42.68 2.28 -6.24
C PHE A 6 -43.40 2.19 -7.58
N THR A 7 -43.43 3.30 -8.31
CA THR A 7 -43.86 3.26 -9.72
C THR A 7 -42.89 2.40 -10.54
N SER A 8 -43.36 1.84 -11.65
CA SER A 8 -42.51 1.04 -12.56
C SER A 8 -41.22 1.77 -12.97
N TYR A 9 -41.30 3.09 -13.19
CA TYR A 9 -40.15 3.91 -13.50
C TYR A 9 -39.15 4.01 -12.33
N GLN A 10 -39.65 4.21 -11.10
CA GLN A 10 -38.81 4.25 -9.90
C GLN A 10 -38.11 2.91 -9.63
N SER A 11 -38.81 1.78 -9.80
CA SER A 11 -38.20 0.45 -9.66
C SER A 11 -37.08 0.25 -10.69
N THR A 12 -37.32 0.63 -11.95
CA THR A 12 -36.31 0.53 -13.03
C THR A 12 -35.05 1.33 -12.72
N LEU A 13 -35.21 2.54 -12.17
CA LEU A 13 -34.08 3.37 -11.75
C LEU A 13 -33.29 2.73 -10.61
N ILE A 14 -33.97 2.17 -9.61
CA ILE A 14 -33.32 1.49 -8.47
C ILE A 14 -32.51 0.29 -8.96
N ASP A 15 -33.06 -0.50 -9.88
CA ASP A 15 -32.36 -1.67 -10.43
C ASP A 15 -31.12 -1.24 -11.25
N ALA A 16 -31.22 -0.17 -12.04
CA ALA A 16 -30.07 0.39 -12.77
C ALA A 16 -28.98 0.90 -11.81
N MET A 17 -29.36 1.58 -10.72
CA MET A 17 -28.42 2.03 -9.69
C MET A 17 -27.68 0.86 -9.04
N ARG A 18 -28.40 -0.20 -8.66
CA ARG A 18 -27.80 -1.41 -8.07
C ARG A 18 -26.82 -2.08 -9.02
N LYS A 19 -27.18 -2.20 -10.31
CA LYS A 19 -26.27 -2.75 -11.32
C LYS A 19 -24.98 -1.94 -11.40
N HIS A 20 -25.06 -0.60 -11.41
CA HIS A 20 -23.87 0.25 -11.40
C HIS A 20 -23.06 0.13 -10.11
N GLU A 21 -23.70 -0.04 -8.95
CA GLU A 21 -23.01 -0.31 -7.68
C GLU A 21 -22.22 -1.62 -7.73
N GLU A 22 -22.81 -2.68 -8.31
CA GLU A 22 -22.13 -3.97 -8.53
C GLU A 22 -20.94 -3.83 -9.48
N GLU A 23 -21.11 -3.15 -10.62
CA GLU A 23 -20.03 -2.88 -11.57
C GLU A 23 -18.88 -2.10 -10.90
N ILE A 24 -19.18 -1.06 -10.11
CA ILE A 24 -18.17 -0.29 -9.38
C ILE A 24 -17.45 -1.16 -8.34
N ARG A 25 -18.19 -2.04 -7.63
CA ARG A 25 -17.60 -2.96 -6.66
C ARG A 25 -16.63 -3.90 -7.35
N ASP A 26 -17.01 -4.48 -8.48
CA ASP A 26 -16.18 -5.44 -9.21
C ASP A 26 -14.89 -4.77 -9.75
N ILE A 27 -15.00 -3.53 -10.24
CA ILE A 27 -13.83 -2.72 -10.63
C ILE A 27 -12.90 -2.48 -9.43
N ARG A 28 -13.45 -2.17 -8.25
CA ARG A 28 -12.64 -1.97 -7.03
C ARG A 28 -11.92 -3.24 -6.60
N MET A 29 -12.58 -4.40 -6.69
CA MET A 29 -11.95 -5.69 -6.39
C MET A 29 -10.82 -5.97 -7.37
N MET A 30 -11.05 -5.82 -8.67
CA MET A 30 -10.02 -6.02 -9.69
C MET A 30 -8.81 -5.10 -9.45
N LYS A 31 -9.06 -3.82 -9.14
CA LYS A 31 -8.00 -2.87 -8.79
C LYS A 31 -7.19 -3.36 -7.58
N HIS A 32 -7.86 -3.83 -6.53
CA HIS A 32 -7.18 -4.35 -5.34
C HIS A 32 -6.29 -5.55 -5.65
N PHE A 33 -6.78 -6.52 -6.44
CA PHE A 33 -5.97 -7.67 -6.88
C PHE A 33 -4.73 -7.24 -7.67
N ILE A 34 -4.89 -6.32 -8.64
CA ILE A 34 -3.75 -5.80 -9.41
C ILE A 34 -2.74 -5.10 -8.49
N HIS A 35 -3.24 -4.34 -7.51
CA HIS A 35 -2.37 -3.65 -6.55
C HIS A 35 -1.53 -4.64 -5.72
N GLU A 36 -2.16 -5.70 -5.21
CA GLU A 36 -1.47 -6.75 -4.45
C GLU A 36 -0.43 -7.47 -5.32
N GLU A 37 -0.79 -7.85 -6.55
CA GLU A 37 0.14 -8.50 -7.49
C GLU A 37 1.37 -7.61 -7.79
N LEU A 38 1.15 -6.31 -7.95
CA LEU A 38 2.24 -5.35 -8.14
C LEU A 38 3.15 -5.26 -6.91
N VAL A 39 2.58 -5.21 -5.69
CA VAL A 39 3.35 -5.18 -4.45
C VAL A 39 4.15 -6.47 -4.27
N ASP A 40 3.54 -7.63 -4.54
CA ASP A 40 4.20 -8.93 -4.45
C ASP A 40 5.36 -9.07 -5.44
N SER A 41 5.25 -8.43 -6.61
CA SER A 41 6.30 -8.43 -7.64
C SER A 41 7.53 -7.59 -7.29
N LEU A 42 7.49 -6.78 -6.23
CA LEU A 42 8.62 -5.98 -5.81
C LEU A 42 9.78 -6.87 -5.31
N PRO A 43 11.04 -6.46 -5.49
CA PRO A 43 12.19 -7.24 -5.02
C PRO A 43 12.37 -7.22 -3.49
N PHE A 44 11.50 -6.51 -2.76
CA PHE A 44 11.54 -6.33 -1.31
C PHE A 44 10.12 -6.40 -0.73
N HIS A 45 10.04 -6.86 0.52
CA HIS A 45 8.77 -7.16 1.19
C HIS A 45 8.79 -6.70 2.65
N GLU A 46 7.62 -6.66 3.28
CA GLU A 46 7.50 -6.44 4.71
C GLU A 46 8.39 -7.41 5.52
N GLY A 47 9.04 -6.89 6.55
CA GLY A 47 9.99 -7.63 7.37
C GLY A 47 11.43 -7.68 6.83
N ASP A 48 11.66 -7.29 5.56
CA ASP A 48 13.01 -7.21 5.01
C ASP A 48 13.85 -6.15 5.73
N LEU A 49 15.09 -6.50 6.03
CA LEU A 49 16.11 -5.55 6.45
C LEU A 49 16.77 -4.96 5.20
N ALA A 50 16.68 -3.65 5.01
CA ALA A 50 17.15 -2.99 3.81
C ALA A 50 17.91 -1.68 4.09
N GLU A 51 18.77 -1.31 3.14
CA GLU A 51 19.22 0.06 2.93
C GLU A 51 18.22 0.75 2.00
N ILE A 52 17.63 1.84 2.47
CA ILE A 52 16.55 2.56 1.80
C ILE A 52 17.09 3.92 1.39
N THR A 53 17.17 4.17 0.09
CA THR A 53 17.55 5.47 -0.48
C THR A 53 16.30 6.32 -0.64
N CYS A 54 16.26 7.43 0.08
CA CYS A 54 15.11 8.32 0.20
C CYS A 54 15.46 9.70 -0.33
N LYS A 55 14.45 10.43 -0.82
CA LYS A 55 14.53 11.86 -1.07
C LYS A 55 13.57 12.61 -0.16
N ASP A 56 14.08 13.57 0.61
CA ASP A 56 13.25 14.45 1.41
C ASP A 56 12.42 15.37 0.50
N CYS A 57 11.09 15.36 0.62
CA CYS A 57 10.22 16.20 -0.21
C CYS A 57 10.29 17.70 0.11
N ILE A 58 10.73 18.06 1.32
CA ILE A 58 10.83 19.45 1.78
C ILE A 58 12.17 20.04 1.36
N THR A 59 13.27 19.33 1.63
CA THR A 59 14.63 19.83 1.35
C THR A 59 15.16 19.41 -0.01
N GLY A 60 14.60 18.35 -0.60
CA GLY A 60 15.08 17.73 -1.83
C GLY A 60 16.33 16.87 -1.65
N GLU A 61 16.85 16.75 -0.43
CA GLU A 61 18.08 16.02 -0.13
C GLU A 61 17.87 14.51 -0.24
N VAL A 62 18.86 13.83 -0.81
CA VAL A 62 18.88 12.36 -0.90
C VAL A 62 19.72 11.80 0.23
N PHE A 63 19.18 10.85 0.97
CA PHE A 63 19.88 10.17 2.06
C PHE A 63 19.59 8.68 2.05
N ILE A 64 20.47 7.91 2.71
CA ILE A 64 20.34 6.46 2.84
C ILE A 64 20.16 6.12 4.31
N GLU A 65 19.13 5.34 4.64
CA GLU A 65 18.87 4.87 5.99
C GLU A 65 18.68 3.35 6.01
N LYS A 66 19.19 2.68 7.04
CA LYS A 66 18.95 1.26 7.27
C LYS A 66 17.69 1.08 8.08
N GLY A 67 16.84 0.13 7.70
CA GLY A 67 15.63 -0.16 8.44
C GLY A 67 15.00 -1.49 8.09
N VAL A 68 14.04 -1.89 8.91
CA VAL A 68 13.15 -3.03 8.63
C VAL A 68 11.88 -2.48 8.00
N ILE A 69 11.53 -3.00 6.82
CA ILE A 69 10.32 -2.61 6.08
C ILE A 69 9.09 -3.07 6.88
N ASP A 70 8.12 -2.19 7.07
CA ASP A 70 6.86 -2.46 7.78
C ASP A 70 5.66 -2.45 6.82
N LEU A 71 5.63 -1.52 5.86
CA LEU A 71 4.56 -1.46 4.86
C LEU A 71 5.13 -0.95 3.55
N VAL A 72 4.63 -1.48 2.43
CA VAL A 72 4.93 -1.00 1.09
C VAL A 72 3.61 -0.77 0.35
N SER A 73 3.53 0.32 -0.41
CA SER A 73 2.39 0.60 -1.28
C SER A 73 2.84 1.28 -2.56
N ILE A 74 2.18 0.94 -3.67
CA ILE A 74 2.48 1.47 -4.99
C ILE A 74 1.45 2.55 -5.35
N HIS A 75 1.94 3.76 -5.61
CA HIS A 75 1.12 4.85 -6.12
C HIS A 75 1.02 4.75 -7.65
N GLU A 76 0.06 3.95 -8.13
CA GLU A 76 -0.10 3.55 -9.54
C GLU A 76 -0.04 4.72 -10.55
N LYS A 77 -0.69 5.85 -10.23
CA LYS A 77 -0.74 7.02 -11.12
C LYS A 77 0.62 7.71 -11.27
N GLU A 78 1.37 7.77 -10.19
CA GLU A 78 2.66 8.47 -10.11
C GLU A 78 3.82 7.53 -10.41
N LYS A 79 3.54 6.22 -10.54
CA LYS A 79 4.54 5.15 -10.66
C LYS A 79 5.59 5.22 -9.55
N ASP A 80 5.14 5.64 -8.36
CA ASP A 80 5.99 5.82 -7.20
C ASP A 80 5.77 4.68 -6.20
N VAL A 81 6.81 4.33 -5.45
CA VAL A 81 6.73 3.37 -4.36
C VAL A 81 6.89 4.11 -3.05
N THR A 82 5.95 3.88 -2.16
CA THR A 82 5.91 4.48 -0.83
C THR A 82 5.91 3.38 0.22
N GLY A 83 6.25 3.73 1.45
CA GLY A 83 6.25 2.75 2.52
C GLY A 83 6.52 3.31 3.90
N LEU A 84 6.47 2.41 4.86
CA LEU A 84 6.84 2.61 6.25
C LEU A 84 7.99 1.67 6.60
N TYR A 85 8.89 2.13 7.45
CA TYR A 85 9.95 1.27 7.99
C TYR A 85 10.34 1.68 9.41
N TYR A 86 10.93 0.73 10.13
CA TYR A 86 11.59 0.96 11.40
C TYR A 86 13.08 1.22 11.16
N PRO A 87 13.57 2.47 11.28
CA PRO A 87 14.99 2.75 11.15
C PRO A 87 15.78 1.99 12.22
N LEU A 88 17.00 1.58 11.91
CA LEU A 88 17.86 0.92 12.88
C LEU A 88 18.47 1.94 13.86
N ARG A 89 18.50 1.55 15.13
CA ARG A 89 19.25 2.27 16.16
C ARG A 89 20.75 2.01 16.04
N LYS A 90 21.58 2.80 16.73
CA LYS A 90 23.04 2.59 16.80
C LYS A 90 23.46 1.18 17.25
N ASN A 91 22.61 0.50 18.01
CA ASN A 91 22.85 -0.87 18.47
C ASN A 91 22.34 -1.95 17.48
N GLY A 92 21.96 -1.57 16.26
CA GLY A 92 21.49 -2.47 15.20
C GLY A 92 20.06 -2.97 15.34
N LYS A 93 19.34 -2.61 16.42
CA LYS A 93 17.94 -3.03 16.61
C LYS A 93 16.96 -2.06 15.94
N PRO A 94 15.82 -2.54 15.40
CA PRO A 94 14.77 -1.67 14.88
C PRO A 94 14.30 -0.67 15.94
N SER A 95 14.06 0.57 15.51
CA SER A 95 13.48 1.57 16.40
C SER A 95 12.01 1.26 16.70
N LYS A 96 11.45 1.89 17.74
CA LYS A 96 10.01 1.82 18.04
C LYS A 96 9.20 2.86 17.26
N LYS A 97 9.87 3.77 16.55
CA LYS A 97 9.24 4.85 15.81
C LYS A 97 9.22 4.46 14.34
N LEU A 98 8.01 4.26 13.81
CA LEU A 98 7.78 4.20 12.38
C LEU A 98 8.18 5.52 11.76
N ARG A 99 8.93 5.45 10.67
CA ARG A 99 9.10 6.59 9.79
C ARG A 99 8.19 6.40 8.60
N HIS A 100 7.31 7.38 8.44
CA HIS A 100 6.66 7.58 7.16
C HIS A 100 7.70 8.11 6.20
N LEU A 101 7.82 7.47 5.05
CA LEU A 101 8.52 8.06 3.93
C LEU A 101 7.66 9.22 3.43
N SER A 102 7.87 10.42 3.98
CA SER A 102 7.35 11.66 3.39
C SER A 102 8.16 12.05 2.14
N GLY A 103 8.55 11.05 1.35
CA GLY A 103 9.58 11.07 0.31
C GLY A 103 9.42 9.87 -0.61
N SER A 104 9.66 10.04 -1.91
CA SER A 104 9.67 8.92 -2.87
C SER A 104 10.82 7.97 -2.53
N ILE A 105 10.53 6.67 -2.42
CA ILE A 105 11.58 5.65 -2.32
C ILE A 105 12.27 5.61 -3.68
N ILE A 106 13.54 6.01 -3.73
CA ILE A 106 14.31 5.96 -4.99
C ILE A 106 14.82 4.54 -5.24
N ALA A 107 15.31 3.89 -4.18
CA ALA A 107 15.85 2.55 -4.26
C ALA A 107 15.77 1.84 -2.90
N VAL A 108 15.56 0.53 -2.95
CA VAL A 108 15.64 -0.35 -1.78
C VAL A 108 16.65 -1.45 -2.10
N ASN A 109 17.68 -1.57 -1.26
CA ASN A 109 18.64 -2.64 -1.35
C ASN A 109 18.46 -3.58 -0.14
N VAL A 110 17.90 -4.76 -0.39
CA VAL A 110 17.65 -5.75 0.66
C VAL A 110 18.97 -6.32 1.15
N ILE A 111 19.27 -6.14 2.43
CA ILE A 111 20.45 -6.67 3.11
C ILE A 111 20.17 -8.11 3.59
N GLN A 112 18.97 -8.32 4.15
CA GLN A 112 18.54 -9.62 4.66
C GLN A 112 17.03 -9.75 4.46
N LYS A 113 16.60 -10.86 3.87
CA LYS A 113 15.18 -11.17 3.72
C LYS A 113 14.54 -11.40 5.08
N GLY A 114 13.39 -10.78 5.29
CA GLY A 114 12.51 -11.05 6.40
C GLY A 114 12.10 -12.51 6.35
N GLY A 115 12.23 -13.21 7.47
CA GLY A 115 11.68 -14.55 7.55
C GLY A 115 10.17 -14.48 7.48
N GLN A 116 9.55 -15.03 6.42
CA GLN A 116 8.24 -15.64 6.54
C GLN A 116 8.38 -16.82 7.52
N ASN A 117 8.36 -16.57 8.82
CA ASN A 117 8.23 -17.63 9.82
C ASN A 117 7.61 -17.05 11.09
N GLY A 118 6.29 -17.25 11.20
CA GLY A 118 5.53 -16.88 12.38
C GLY A 118 4.03 -17.20 12.31
N ASN A 119 3.61 -18.20 11.55
CA ASN A 119 2.38 -18.97 11.78
C ASN A 119 2.53 -20.34 11.08
N ALA A 120 3.15 -21.27 11.81
CA ALA A 120 3.01 -22.71 11.62
C ALA A 120 2.20 -23.24 12.81
#